data_AF-A0AAC9NMM0-F1
#
_entry.id   AF-A0AAC9NMM0-F1
#
_cell.length_a   1.000
_cell.length_b   1.000
_cell.length_c   1.000
_cell.angle_alpha   90.00
_cell.angle_beta   90.00
_cell.angle_gamma   90.00
#
_symmetry.space_group_name_H-M   'P 1'
#
loop_
_entity.id
_entity.type
_entity.pdbx_description
1 polymer ?
#
loop_
_entity_poly.entity_id
_entity_poly.type
_entity_poly.pdbx_seq_one_letter_code
_entity_poly.pdbx_strand_id
1 'polypeptide(L)'
;MELHQGVSANVPTDVESILTKGIYPLYLDDQNKRVELKLEQSLITMIDGELFDIYCALSTIFCQLIEEGLGTAPFKINQDKILNKLRITLNRKEKELKNCFEWEGLGKPEGMWTEVLRMDSICKRRWGISLL
;
A
#
# COMPACT_ATOMS: atom_id res chain seq x y z
N MET A 1 -18.23 8.65 17.22
CA MET A 1 -18.04 7.21 17.41
C MET A 1 -17.48 6.69 16.11
N GLU A 2 -16.16 6.74 15.97
CA GLU A 2 -15.48 6.27 14.76
C GLU A 2 -15.51 4.74 14.78
N LEU A 3 -16.17 4.17 13.78
CA LEU A 3 -16.08 2.75 13.52
C LEU A 3 -14.67 2.49 12.99
N HIS A 4 -13.75 2.07 13.87
CA HIS A 4 -12.57 1.34 13.41
C HIS A 4 -13.09 0.13 12.63
N GLN A 5 -12.99 0.17 11.31
CA GLN A 5 -13.21 -1.03 10.50
C GLN A 5 -12.12 -2.01 10.90
N GLY A 6 -12.52 -3.10 11.54
CA GLY A 6 -11.60 -4.15 11.93
C GLY A 6 -10.79 -4.61 10.72
N VAL A 7 -9.49 -4.78 10.93
CA VAL A 7 -8.58 -5.36 9.95
C VAL A 7 -9.11 -6.74 9.53
N SER A 8 -9.26 -6.97 8.22
CA SER A 8 -9.76 -8.23 7.70
C SER A 8 -8.88 -9.39 8.18
N ALA A 9 -9.47 -10.49 8.66
CA ALA A 9 -8.71 -11.66 9.13
C ALA A 9 -7.81 -12.29 8.04
N ASN A 10 -8.04 -11.92 6.78
CA ASN A 10 -7.27 -12.42 5.65
C ASN A 10 -6.07 -11.52 5.29
N VAL A 11 -5.83 -10.40 5.96
CA VAL A 11 -4.62 -9.61 5.67
C VAL A 11 -3.41 -10.15 6.46
N PRO A 12 -2.22 -10.20 5.86
CA PRO A 12 -1.00 -10.69 6.50
C PRO A 12 -0.56 -9.83 7.68
N THR A 13 -0.89 -8.53 7.67
CA THR A 13 -0.48 -7.59 8.69
C THR A 13 -1.37 -6.36 8.75
N ASP A 14 -1.43 -5.72 9.92
CA ASP A 14 -2.09 -4.43 10.13
C ASP A 14 -1.15 -3.29 9.73
N VAL A 15 -1.18 -2.96 8.43
CA VAL A 15 -0.37 -1.90 7.82
C VAL A 15 -0.66 -0.53 8.43
N GLU A 16 -1.92 -0.25 8.75
CA GLU A 16 -2.33 1.03 9.35
C GLU A 16 -1.64 1.22 10.70
N SER A 17 -1.67 0.20 11.57
CA SER A 17 -0.95 0.26 12.85
C SER A 17 0.57 0.34 12.67
N ILE A 18 1.15 -0.34 11.68
CA ILE A 18 2.60 -0.25 11.39
C ILE A 18 2.99 1.20 11.05
N LEU A 19 2.21 1.87 10.21
CA LEU A 19 2.46 3.26 9.84
C LEU A 19 2.22 4.19 11.04
N THR A 20 1.00 4.19 11.59
CA THR A 20 0.53 5.19 12.56
C THR A 20 1.13 5.03 13.95
N LYS A 21 1.46 3.81 14.37
CA LYS A 21 2.01 3.52 15.71
C LYS A 21 3.49 3.15 15.70
N GLY A 22 4.05 2.86 14.52
CA GLY A 22 5.46 2.50 14.35
C GLY A 22 6.25 3.56 13.59
N ILE A 23 6.06 3.63 12.28
CA ILE A 23 6.91 4.44 11.39
C ILE A 23 6.74 5.94 11.66
N TYR A 24 5.51 6.41 11.82
CA TYR A 24 5.22 7.84 12.02
C TYR A 24 5.80 8.36 13.35
N PRO A 25 5.60 7.69 14.50
CA PRO A 25 6.29 8.06 15.74
C PRO A 25 7.82 8.06 15.61
N LEU A 26 8.40 7.08 14.93
CA LEU A 26 9.86 7.03 14.73
C LEU A 26 10.39 8.19 13.89
N TYR A 27 9.63 8.63 12.88
CA TYR A 27 9.96 9.81 12.09
C TYR A 27 9.91 11.10 12.93
N LEU A 28 8.88 11.24 13.76
CA LEU A 28 8.68 12.41 14.61
C LEU A 28 9.68 12.49 15.78
N ASP A 29 10.12 11.34 16.29
CA ASP A 29 11.12 11.22 17.35
C ASP A 29 12.52 11.67 16.90
N ASP A 30 12.99 11.17 15.75
CA ASP A 30 14.32 11.51 15.24
C ASP A 30 14.39 11.41 13.71
N GLN A 31 14.30 12.57 13.06
CA GLN A 31 14.40 12.67 11.60
C GLN A 31 15.77 12.25 11.07
N ASN A 32 16.84 12.20 11.88
CA ASN A 32 18.15 11.72 11.41
C ASN A 32 18.14 10.23 11.09
N LYS A 33 17.16 9.46 11.60
CA LYS A 33 17.00 8.03 11.27
C LYS A 33 16.53 7.80 9.84
N ARG A 34 16.03 8.84 9.15
CA ARG A 34 15.55 8.84 7.76
C ARG A 34 14.61 7.67 7.46
N VAL A 35 13.67 7.41 8.37
CA VAL A 35 12.78 6.25 8.30
C VAL A 35 11.85 6.30 7.08
N GLU A 36 11.51 7.49 6.60
CA GLU A 36 10.77 7.71 5.35
C GLU A 36 11.56 7.15 4.16
N LEU A 37 12.86 7.42 4.07
CA LEU A 37 13.70 6.88 3.00
C LEU A 37 13.85 5.36 3.09
N LYS A 38 13.95 4.83 4.32
CA LYS A 38 14.00 3.37 4.54
C LYS A 38 12.69 2.70 4.14
N LEU A 39 11.56 3.33 4.44
CA LEU A 39 10.25 2.86 3.99
C LEU A 39 10.20 2.86 2.45
N GLU A 40 10.53 3.97 1.80
CA GLU A 40 10.56 4.06 0.33
C GLU A 40 11.44 2.98 -0.31
N GLN A 41 12.65 2.77 0.24
CA GLN A 41 13.55 1.74 -0.26
C GLN A 41 12.99 0.32 -0.06
N SER A 42 12.34 0.08 1.08
CA SER A 42 11.70 -1.21 1.37
C SER A 42 10.52 -1.47 0.44
N LEU A 43 9.69 -0.45 0.17
CA LEU A 43 8.60 -0.52 -0.80
C LEU A 43 9.12 -0.89 -2.19
N ILE A 44 10.20 -0.24 -2.65
CA ILE A 44 10.82 -0.54 -3.95
C ILE A 44 11.31 -2.00 -4.00
N THR A 45 11.97 -2.47 -2.95
CA THR A 45 12.44 -3.86 -2.85
C THR A 45 11.28 -4.85 -2.88
N MET A 46 10.19 -4.58 -2.16
CA MET A 46 9.00 -5.43 -2.15
C MET A 46 8.27 -5.43 -3.51
N ILE A 47 8.23 -4.30 -4.22
CA ILE A 47 7.68 -4.24 -5.59
C ILE A 47 8.47 -5.14 -6.55
N ASP A 48 9.77 -5.33 -6.33
CA ASP A 48 10.60 -6.24 -7.13
C ASP A 48 10.51 -7.72 -6.71
N GLY A 49 9.78 -8.02 -5.63
CA GLY A 49 9.67 -9.35 -5.06
C GLY A 49 8.57 -10.22 -5.68
N GLU A 50 8.09 -11.16 -4.88
CA GLU A 50 7.04 -12.10 -5.26
C GLU A 50 5.64 -11.52 -5.02
N LEU A 51 4.58 -12.24 -5.41
CA LEU A 51 3.20 -11.75 -5.31
C LEU A 51 2.83 -11.26 -3.90
N PHE A 52 3.32 -11.93 -2.86
CA PHE A 52 3.13 -11.53 -1.47
C PHE A 52 3.78 -10.18 -1.16
N ASP A 53 5.03 -9.98 -1.61
CA ASP A 53 5.77 -8.74 -1.39
C ASP A 53 5.11 -7.58 -2.15
N ILE A 54 4.70 -7.82 -3.40
CA ILE A 54 3.98 -6.85 -4.22
C ILE A 54 2.68 -6.44 -3.53
N TYR A 55 1.94 -7.39 -2.96
CA TYR A 55 0.72 -7.09 -2.21
C TYR A 55 1.02 -6.27 -0.95
N CYS A 56 2.02 -6.65 -0.15
CA CYS A 56 2.41 -5.88 1.04
C CYS A 56 2.82 -4.45 0.67
N ALA A 57 3.56 -4.27 -0.43
CA ALA A 57 3.92 -2.95 -0.95
C ALA A 57 2.69 -2.15 -1.38
N LEU A 58 1.79 -2.75 -2.15
CA LEU A 58 0.54 -2.12 -2.60
C LEU A 58 -0.30 -1.64 -1.41
N SER A 59 -0.56 -2.51 -0.43
CA SER A 59 -1.34 -2.17 0.75
C SER A 59 -0.69 -1.05 1.57
N THR A 60 0.64 -1.10 1.73
CA THR A 60 1.39 -0.04 2.43
C THR A 60 1.33 1.29 1.70
N ILE A 61 1.50 1.29 0.37
CA ILE A 61 1.37 2.50 -0.45
C ILE A 61 -0.05 3.04 -0.36
N PHE A 62 -1.07 2.19 -0.46
CA PHE A 62 -2.46 2.59 -0.38
C PHE A 62 -2.80 3.24 0.97
N CYS A 63 -2.41 2.63 2.08
CA CYS A 63 -2.57 3.21 3.42
C CYS A 63 -1.81 4.52 3.57
N GLN A 64 -0.55 4.58 3.13
CA GLN A 64 0.23 5.82 3.15
C GLN A 64 -0.44 6.95 2.36
N LEU A 65 -0.99 6.67 1.16
CA LEU A 65 -1.72 7.65 0.36
C LEU A 65 -3.02 8.13 1.05
N ILE A 66 -3.72 7.25 1.77
CA ILE A 66 -4.86 7.63 2.61
C ILE A 66 -4.42 8.65 3.65
N GLU A 67 -3.39 8.33 4.44
CA GLU A 67 -2.90 9.18 5.53
C GLU A 67 -2.35 10.52 4.99
N GLU A 68 -1.64 10.51 3.86
CA GLU A 68 -1.20 11.74 3.19
C GLU A 68 -2.38 12.60 2.72
N GLY A 69 -3.42 11.96 2.19
CA GLY A 69 -4.64 12.60 1.73
C GLY A 69 -5.51 13.17 2.85
N LEU A 70 -5.46 12.56 4.04
CA LEU A 70 -6.12 13.04 5.25
C LEU A 70 -5.29 14.09 6.01
N GLY A 71 -4.02 14.27 5.65
CA GLY A 71 -3.10 15.18 6.33
C GLY A 71 -2.60 14.66 7.68
N THR A 72 -2.76 13.35 7.93
CA THR A 72 -2.35 12.67 9.17
C THR A 72 -0.96 12.04 9.05
N ALA A 73 -0.46 11.80 7.83
CA ALA A 73 0.91 11.35 7.61
C ALA A 73 1.92 12.49 7.92
N PRO A 74 2.97 12.24 8.73
CA PRO A 74 3.97 13.26 9.06
C PRO A 74 5.02 13.49 7.94
N PHE A 75 5.00 12.66 6.90
CA PHE A 75 5.82 12.81 5.70
C PHE A 75 5.06 12.28 4.48
N LYS A 76 5.56 12.62 3.28
CA LYS A 76 5.06 12.09 2.02
C LYS A 76 6.11 11.19 1.37
N ILE A 77 5.68 10.09 0.78
CA ILE A 77 6.55 9.26 -0.04
C ILE A 77 6.78 9.90 -1.41
N ASN A 78 7.88 9.56 -2.07
CA ASN A 78 8.16 9.93 -3.45
C ASN A 78 7.21 9.18 -4.41
N GLN A 79 6.02 9.75 -4.58
CA GLN A 79 4.94 9.17 -5.38
C GLN A 79 5.37 8.95 -6.83
N ASP A 80 6.08 9.88 -7.46
CA ASP A 80 6.51 9.75 -8.86
C ASP A 80 7.39 8.51 -9.10
N LYS A 81 8.34 8.26 -8.19
CA LYS A 81 9.24 7.10 -8.29
C LYS A 81 8.51 5.80 -7.97
N ILE A 82 7.78 5.78 -6.86
CA ILE A 82 7.19 4.55 -6.32
C ILE A 82 5.98 4.12 -7.14
N LEU A 83 5.09 5.04 -7.49
CA LEU A 83 3.87 4.71 -8.23
C LEU A 83 4.16 4.29 -9.67
N ASN A 84 5.16 4.88 -10.34
CA ASN A 84 5.58 4.40 -11.66
C ASN A 84 6.06 2.95 -11.61
N LYS A 85 6.90 2.61 -10.62
CA LYS A 85 7.42 1.24 -10.48
C LYS A 85 6.31 0.25 -10.13
N LEU A 86 5.43 0.62 -9.20
CA LEU A 86 4.27 -0.17 -8.80
C LEU A 86 3.38 -0.43 -10.02
N ARG A 87 3.01 0.61 -10.77
CA ARG A 87 2.17 0.51 -11.98
C ARG A 87 2.72 -0.46 -13.00
N ILE A 88 4.00 -0.32 -13.35
CA ILE A 88 4.66 -1.23 -14.31
C ILE A 88 4.59 -2.68 -13.81
N THR A 89 4.82 -2.89 -12.52
CA THR A 89 4.81 -4.22 -11.91
C THR A 89 3.41 -4.82 -11.87
N LEU A 90 2.40 -4.07 -11.43
CA LEU A 90 1.00 -4.51 -11.39
C LEU A 90 0.52 -4.93 -12.78
N ASN A 91 0.76 -4.10 -13.80
CA ASN A 91 0.39 -4.43 -15.18
C ASN A 91 1.15 -5.67 -15.71
N ARG A 92 2.45 -5.81 -15.39
CA ARG A 92 3.23 -7.00 -15.76
C ARG A 92 2.74 -8.28 -15.06
N LYS A 93 2.26 -8.17 -13.83
CA LYS A 93 1.83 -9.28 -12.97
C LYS A 93 0.31 -9.50 -12.96
N GLU A 94 -0.45 -8.76 -13.77
CA GLU A 94 -1.92 -8.80 -13.78
C GLU A 94 -2.46 -10.23 -13.84
N LYS A 95 -1.98 -11.05 -14.78
CA LYS A 95 -2.46 -12.43 -14.93
C LYS A 95 -2.21 -13.28 -13.68
N GLU A 96 -1.07 -13.11 -13.03
CA GLU A 96 -0.73 -13.85 -11.81
C GLU A 96 -1.62 -13.39 -10.65
N LEU A 97 -1.81 -12.07 -10.51
CA LEU A 97 -2.69 -11.47 -9.51
C LEU A 97 -4.16 -11.88 -9.69
N LYS A 98 -4.64 -11.99 -10.94
CA LYS A 98 -5.99 -12.50 -11.25
C LYS A 98 -6.23 -13.93 -10.80
N ASN A 99 -5.17 -14.73 -10.69
CA ASN A 99 -5.21 -16.12 -10.26
C ASN A 99 -4.75 -16.32 -8.81
N CYS A 100 -4.43 -15.25 -8.08
CA CYS A 100 -4.05 -15.31 -6.68
C CYS A 100 -5.30 -15.12 -5.80
N PHE A 101 -5.75 -16.20 -5.16
CA PHE A 101 -6.93 -16.21 -4.26
C PHE A 101 -6.52 -16.27 -2.79
N GLU A 102 -5.39 -15.64 -2.47
CA GLU A 102 -4.90 -15.48 -1.11
C GLU A 102 -5.21 -14.06 -0.62
N TRP A 103 -5.08 -13.86 0.68
CA TRP A 103 -5.29 -12.57 1.35
C TRP A 103 -6.62 -11.90 1.01
N GLU A 104 -6.60 -10.67 0.49
CA GLU A 104 -7.81 -9.93 0.09
C GLU A 104 -8.39 -10.39 -1.25
N GLY A 105 -7.71 -11.28 -1.96
CA GLY A 105 -8.17 -11.95 -3.18
C GLY A 105 -9.04 -13.17 -2.90
N LEU A 106 -9.05 -13.68 -1.67
CA LEU A 106 -9.86 -14.82 -1.28
C LEU A 106 -11.36 -14.49 -1.47
N GLY A 107 -12.05 -15.31 -2.26
CA GLY A 107 -13.48 -15.13 -2.56
C GLY A 107 -13.81 -13.98 -3.53
N LYS A 108 -12.80 -13.38 -4.19
CA LYS A 108 -12.99 -12.34 -5.20
C LYS A 108 -13.09 -12.93 -6.61
N PRO A 109 -13.83 -12.27 -7.53
CA PRO A 109 -14.03 -12.80 -8.89
C PRO A 109 -12.75 -12.85 -9.73
N GLU A 110 -11.83 -11.91 -9.53
CA GLU A 110 -10.54 -11.86 -10.23
C GLU A 110 -9.37 -11.93 -9.23
N GLY A 111 -9.50 -12.76 -8.18
CA GLY A 111 -8.48 -12.90 -7.15
C GLY A 111 -8.02 -11.55 -6.57
N MET A 112 -6.72 -11.42 -6.32
CA MET A 112 -6.08 -10.20 -5.82
C MET A 112 -6.23 -9.00 -6.75
N TRP A 113 -6.42 -9.20 -8.06
CA TRP A 113 -6.60 -8.09 -9.00
C TRP A 113 -7.87 -7.28 -8.73
N THR A 114 -8.91 -7.92 -8.18
CA THR A 114 -10.12 -7.21 -7.74
C THR A 114 -9.78 -6.12 -6.71
N GLU A 115 -8.83 -6.40 -5.83
CA GLU A 115 -8.41 -5.47 -4.78
C GLU A 115 -7.54 -4.33 -5.34
N VAL A 116 -6.66 -4.64 -6.30
CA VAL A 116 -5.90 -3.62 -7.06
C VAL A 116 -6.84 -2.60 -7.70
N LEU A 117 -7.88 -3.08 -8.39
CA LEU A 117 -8.88 -2.21 -9.03
C LEU A 117 -9.67 -1.38 -8.01
N ARG A 118 -10.00 -1.95 -6.85
CA ARG A 118 -10.69 -1.25 -5.77
C ARG A 118 -9.84 -0.10 -5.23
N MET A 119 -8.57 -0.37 -4.91
CA MET A 119 -7.62 0.62 -4.40
C MET A 119 -7.38 1.74 -5.42
N ASP A 120 -7.13 1.38 -6.68
CA ASP A 120 -6.97 2.35 -7.78
C ASP A 120 -8.20 3.26 -7.95
N SER A 121 -9.40 2.70 -7.90
CA SER A 121 -10.65 3.46 -7.97
C SER A 121 -10.82 4.43 -6.80
N ILE A 122 -10.39 4.06 -5.60
CA ILE A 122 -10.42 4.95 -4.42
C ILE A 122 -9.42 6.08 -4.60
N CYS A 123 -8.17 5.76 -4.97
CA CYS A 123 -7.13 6.76 -5.19
C CYS A 123 -7.51 7.78 -6.26
N LYS A 124 -8.06 7.32 -7.38
CA LYS A 124 -8.55 8.19 -8.47
C LYS A 124 -9.64 9.12 -7.99
N ARG A 125 -10.65 8.60 -7.29
CA ARG A 125 -11.81 9.40 -6.83
C ARG A 125 -11.46 10.41 -5.76
N ARG A 126 -10.55 10.06 -4.84
CA ARG A 126 -10.23 10.93 -3.69
C ARG A 126 -9.11 11.93 -3.96
N TRP A 127 -8.11 11.53 -4.73
CA TRP A 127 -6.88 12.32 -4.88
C TRP A 127 -6.42 12.50 -6.34
N GLY A 128 -7.15 11.97 -7.33
CA GLY A 128 -6.75 12.05 -8.74
C GLY A 128 -5.49 11.25 -9.08
N ILE A 129 -5.11 10.30 -8.22
CA ILE A 129 -3.91 9.46 -8.36
C ILE A 129 -4.29 8.11 -8.95
N SER A 130 -3.55 7.63 -9.95
CA SER A 130 -3.72 6.31 -10.57
C SER A 130 -2.62 5.36 -10.13
N LEU A 131 -2.99 4.20 -9.57
CA LEU A 131 -2.07 3.10 -9.27
C LEU A 131 -1.80 2.26 -10.53
N LEU A 132 -2.71 2.29 -11.49
CA LEU A 132 -2.63 1.65 -12.81
C LEU A 132 -2.26 2.61 -13.94
#